data_AF-A0A2V6X7N3-F1
#
_entry.id   AF-A0A2V6X7N3-F1
#
_cell.length_a   1.000
_cell.length_b   1.000
_cell.length_c   1.000
_cell.angle_alpha   90.00
_cell.angle_beta   90.00
_cell.angle_gamma   90.00
#
_symmetry.space_group_name_H-M   'P 1'
#
loop_
_entity.id
_entity.type
_entity.pdbx_description
1 polymer ?
#
loop_
_entity_poly.entity_id
_entity_poly.type
_entity_poly.pdbx_seq_one_letter_code
_entity_poly.pdbx_strand_id
1 'polypeptide(L)'
;KAREFGAEGIGLVRTEHMFFAAERIPIVREMIMAPDAATRHAAVKKLEPFQRQDFVGIFRAMDGLPVTIRLLDPPLHEFLTTPKEYKEMIEERVRLDALGVNPERQRVLDDRIAKIETLREANPMLGHRGCRLGITFPEIYGMQVRVIMEAACAVASQGGRVEPEIMIPLTGTVGEMRLT
;
A
#
# COMPACT_ATOMS: atom_id res chain seq x y z
N LYS A 1 6.47 3.46 -23.96
CA LYS A 1 6.30 4.93 -24.11
C LYS A 1 7.43 5.75 -23.49
N ALA A 2 7.59 5.86 -22.15
CA ALA A 2 8.66 6.71 -21.58
C ALA A 2 10.07 6.37 -22.10
N ARG A 3 10.42 5.07 -22.11
CA ARG A 3 11.68 4.57 -22.69
C ARG A 3 11.80 4.82 -24.20
N GLU A 4 10.71 4.67 -24.96
CA GLU A 4 10.69 4.95 -26.41
C GLU A 4 10.95 6.43 -26.71
N PHE A 5 10.62 7.33 -25.78
CA PHE A 5 10.90 8.77 -25.87
C PHE A 5 12.27 9.16 -25.31
N GLY A 6 13.14 8.21 -24.98
CA GLY A 6 14.51 8.47 -24.54
C GLY A 6 14.70 8.65 -23.04
N ALA A 7 13.74 8.20 -22.20
CA ALA A 7 13.96 8.18 -20.76
C ALA A 7 15.14 7.25 -20.37
N GLU A 8 16.03 7.74 -19.52
CA GLU A 8 17.26 7.07 -19.07
C GLU A 8 17.07 6.24 -17.79
N GLY A 9 15.82 6.00 -17.39
CA GLY A 9 15.46 5.31 -16.17
C GLY A 9 14.12 5.78 -15.63
N ILE A 10 13.76 5.32 -14.44
CA ILE A 10 12.58 5.78 -13.71
C ILE A 10 13.03 6.41 -12.40
N GLY A 11 12.91 7.74 -12.28
CA GLY A 11 13.24 8.43 -11.02
C GLY A 11 12.17 8.34 -9.92
N LEU A 12 10.97 7.82 -10.23
CA LEU A 12 9.91 7.63 -9.24
C LEU A 12 8.87 6.59 -9.70
N VAL A 13 8.94 5.38 -9.14
CA VAL A 13 7.84 4.42 -9.12
C VAL A 13 7.04 4.63 -7.83
N ARG A 14 5.76 4.97 -7.98
CA ARG A 14 4.80 5.09 -6.89
C ARG A 14 4.12 3.75 -6.67
N THR A 15 4.48 3.06 -5.59
CA THR A 15 3.96 1.72 -5.27
C THR A 15 2.48 1.71 -4.94
N GLU A 16 1.88 2.88 -4.71
CA GLU A 16 0.56 2.96 -4.09
C GLU A 16 -0.55 2.74 -5.12
N HIS A 17 -0.27 3.11 -6.37
CA HIS A 17 -1.09 2.73 -7.51
C HIS A 17 -1.14 1.21 -7.72
N MET A 18 -0.11 0.47 -7.28
CA MET A 18 -0.12 -1.00 -7.32
C MET A 18 -1.10 -1.59 -6.30
N PHE A 19 -1.41 -0.87 -5.22
CA PHE A 19 -2.38 -1.34 -4.20
C PHE A 19 -3.83 -1.02 -4.57
N PHE A 20 -4.08 0.00 -5.40
CA PHE A 20 -5.43 0.43 -5.79
C PHE A 20 -6.14 -0.47 -6.82
N ALA A 21 -5.47 -1.48 -7.36
CA ALA A 21 -6.12 -2.42 -8.29
C ALA A 21 -7.27 -3.18 -7.60
N ALA A 22 -8.36 -3.43 -8.33
CA ALA A 22 -9.62 -3.97 -7.79
C ALA A 22 -9.45 -5.31 -7.05
N GLU A 23 -8.53 -6.17 -7.50
CA GLU A 23 -8.23 -7.47 -6.89
C GLU A 23 -7.37 -7.36 -5.61
N ARG A 24 -6.69 -6.23 -5.40
CA ARG A 24 -5.70 -6.02 -4.33
C ARG A 24 -6.25 -5.16 -3.20
N ILE A 25 -7.15 -4.22 -3.51
CA ILE A 25 -7.84 -3.39 -2.52
C ILE A 25 -8.47 -4.20 -1.37
N PRO A 26 -9.17 -5.32 -1.62
CA PRO A 26 -9.72 -6.14 -0.52
C PRO A 26 -8.64 -6.65 0.43
N ILE A 27 -7.48 -7.05 -0.09
CA ILE A 27 -6.35 -7.56 0.69
C ILE A 27 -5.70 -6.43 1.50
N VAL A 28 -5.57 -5.24 0.91
CA VAL A 28 -5.06 -4.05 1.62
C VAL A 28 -6.02 -3.64 2.74
N ARG A 29 -7.33 -3.68 2.50
CA ARG A 29 -8.35 -3.44 3.53
C ARG A 29 -8.26 -4.49 4.64
N GLU A 30 -8.08 -5.77 4.32
CA GLU A 30 -7.83 -6.83 5.30
C GLU A 30 -6.61 -6.52 6.18
N MET A 31 -5.49 -6.12 5.57
CA MET A 31 -4.27 -5.71 6.28
C MET A 31 -4.52 -4.55 7.25
N ILE A 32 -5.29 -3.54 6.84
CA ILE A 32 -5.57 -2.36 7.68
C ILE A 32 -6.51 -2.71 8.84
N MET A 33 -7.48 -3.58 8.59
CA MET A 33 -8.46 -4.03 9.59
C MET A 33 -7.87 -5.09 10.55
N ALA A 34 -6.71 -5.66 10.26
CA ALA A 34 -6.08 -6.70 11.06
C ALA A 34 -5.93 -6.29 12.55
N PRO A 35 -6.38 -7.14 13.50
CA PRO A 35 -6.37 -6.82 14.93
C PRO A 35 -4.97 -6.87 15.56
N ASP A 36 -4.04 -7.62 14.96
CA ASP A 36 -2.70 -7.85 15.48
C ASP A 36 -1.66 -7.93 14.36
N ALA A 37 -0.37 -7.99 14.74
CA ALA A 37 0.73 -8.04 13.78
C ALA A 37 0.77 -9.36 12.99
N ALA A 38 0.36 -10.49 13.58
CA ALA A 38 0.41 -11.78 12.90
C ALA A 38 -0.63 -11.88 11.77
N THR A 39 -1.85 -11.45 12.06
CA THR A 39 -2.94 -11.32 11.07
C THR A 39 -2.59 -10.30 9.99
N ARG A 40 -1.97 -9.16 10.36
CA ARG A 40 -1.49 -8.17 9.38
C ARG A 40 -0.43 -8.77 8.46
N HIS A 41 0.54 -9.51 9.01
CA HIS A 41 1.59 -10.16 8.24
C HIS A 41 1.02 -11.19 7.25
N ALA A 42 0.00 -11.95 7.66
CA ALA A 42 -0.70 -12.89 6.77
C ALA A 42 -1.40 -12.16 5.61
N ALA A 43 -2.04 -11.02 5.86
CA ALA A 43 -2.66 -10.21 4.82
C ALA A 43 -1.63 -9.59 3.87
N VAL A 44 -0.54 -9.05 4.43
CA VAL A 44 0.61 -8.51 3.68
C VAL A 44 1.20 -9.54 2.71
N LYS A 45 1.35 -10.79 3.16
CA LYS A 45 1.89 -11.88 2.33
C LYS A 45 1.05 -12.17 1.08
N LYS A 46 -0.28 -11.96 1.14
CA LYS A 46 -1.16 -12.12 -0.02
C LYS A 46 -0.90 -11.07 -1.11
N LEU A 47 -0.29 -9.93 -0.77
CA LEU A 47 0.09 -8.87 -1.72
C LEU A 47 1.41 -9.17 -2.45
N GLU A 48 2.25 -10.04 -1.90
CA GLU A 48 3.57 -10.36 -2.45
C GLU A 48 3.57 -10.76 -3.94
N PRO A 49 2.76 -11.74 -4.39
CA PRO A 49 2.81 -12.20 -5.78
C PRO A 49 2.44 -11.09 -6.76
N PHE A 50 1.49 -10.23 -6.39
CA PHE A 50 1.05 -9.11 -7.22
C PHE A 50 2.15 -8.08 -7.41
N GLN A 51 2.76 -7.62 -6.31
CA GLN A 51 3.86 -6.66 -6.41
C GLN A 51 5.09 -7.25 -7.09
N ARG A 52 5.43 -8.52 -6.81
CA ARG A 52 6.55 -9.19 -7.47
C ARG A 52 6.35 -9.21 -8.99
N GLN A 53 5.14 -9.53 -9.46
CA GLN A 53 4.82 -9.53 -10.88
C GLN A 53 4.94 -8.14 -11.50
N ASP A 54 4.43 -7.10 -10.84
CA ASP A 54 4.54 -5.73 -11.31
C ASP A 54 6.00 -5.29 -11.45
N PHE A 55 6.83 -5.55 -10.43
CA PHE A 55 8.25 -5.19 -10.45
C PHE A 55 9.03 -5.97 -11.51
N VAL A 56 8.73 -7.26 -11.73
CA VAL A 56 9.31 -8.01 -12.85
C VAL A 56 8.99 -7.33 -14.19
N GLY A 57 7.74 -6.89 -14.37
CA GLY A 57 7.33 -6.13 -15.55
C GLY A 57 8.10 -4.83 -15.72
N ILE A 58 8.23 -4.05 -14.63
CA ILE A 58 8.95 -2.77 -14.62
C ILE A 58 10.43 -2.96 -14.94
N PHE A 59 11.11 -3.90 -14.27
CA PHE A 59 12.53 -4.15 -14.47
C PHE A 59 12.84 -4.64 -15.88
N ARG A 60 12.01 -5.53 -16.44
CA ARG A 60 12.15 -5.93 -17.85
C ARG A 60 11.97 -4.76 -18.80
N ALA A 61 10.99 -3.90 -18.55
CA ALA A 61 10.75 -2.71 -19.37
C ALA A 61 11.90 -1.70 -19.28
N MET A 62 12.66 -1.69 -18.19
CA MET A 62 13.80 -0.80 -17.92
C MET A 62 15.14 -1.55 -17.91
N ASP A 63 15.26 -2.65 -18.65
CA ASP A 63 16.50 -3.43 -18.76
C ASP A 63 17.72 -2.54 -19.03
N GLY A 64 18.68 -2.55 -18.10
CA GLY A 64 19.92 -1.78 -18.14
C GLY A 64 19.81 -0.31 -17.72
N LEU A 65 18.68 0.11 -17.12
CA LEU A 65 18.47 1.48 -16.63
C LEU A 65 18.04 1.47 -15.14
N PRO A 66 18.36 2.53 -14.38
CA PRO A 66 17.99 2.64 -12.97
C PRO A 66 16.48 2.80 -12.79
N VAL A 67 15.96 2.18 -11.72
CA VAL A 67 14.56 2.25 -11.33
C VAL A 67 14.45 2.58 -9.85
N THR A 68 14.11 3.83 -9.55
CA THR A 68 13.86 4.36 -8.20
C THR A 68 12.43 4.08 -7.75
N ILE A 69 12.28 3.27 -6.71
CA ILE A 69 11.01 2.77 -6.20
C ILE A 69 10.73 3.42 -4.84
N ARG A 70 9.66 4.21 -4.78
CA ARG A 70 9.20 4.81 -3.54
C ARG A 70 8.30 3.83 -2.80
N LEU A 71 8.66 3.54 -1.55
CA LEU A 71 7.83 2.75 -0.65
C LEU A 71 6.49 3.46 -0.36
N LEU A 72 5.55 2.75 0.27
CA LEU A 72 4.19 3.23 0.50
C LEU A 72 4.19 4.59 1.24
N ASP A 73 3.56 5.60 0.63
CA ASP A 73 3.49 6.98 1.13
C ASP A 73 2.14 7.43 1.73
N PRO A 74 0.95 7.10 1.20
CA PRO A 74 -0.32 7.64 1.66
C PRO A 74 -0.75 7.03 2.99
N PRO A 75 -1.55 7.76 3.78
CA PRO A 75 -2.12 7.25 5.02
C PRO A 75 -3.13 6.13 4.74
N LEU A 76 -3.26 5.20 5.69
CA LEU A 76 -4.06 3.99 5.49
C LEU A 76 -5.56 4.24 5.25
N HIS A 77 -6.11 5.35 5.76
CA HIS A 77 -7.52 5.66 5.57
C HIS A 77 -7.91 5.87 4.10
N GLU A 78 -6.97 6.26 3.23
CA GLU A 78 -7.21 6.41 1.79
C GLU A 78 -7.57 5.09 1.09
N PHE A 79 -7.17 3.93 1.66
CA PHE A 79 -7.50 2.61 1.10
C PHE A 79 -8.82 2.03 1.65
N LEU A 80 -9.28 2.51 2.81
CA LEU A 80 -10.46 1.95 3.48
C LEU A 80 -11.76 2.35 2.80
N THR A 81 -11.86 3.60 2.38
CA THR A 81 -13.10 4.14 1.82
C THR A 81 -12.81 5.42 1.04
N THR A 82 -13.53 5.63 -0.05
CA THR A 82 -13.65 6.94 -0.68
C THR A 82 -14.69 7.79 0.06
N PRO A 83 -14.67 9.13 -0.05
CA PRO A 83 -15.71 9.96 0.56
C PRO A 83 -17.14 9.58 0.16
N LYS A 84 -17.30 9.07 -1.06
CA LYS A 84 -18.58 8.56 -1.57
C LYS A 84 -18.98 7.25 -0.87
N GLU A 85 -18.09 6.26 -0.84
CA GLU A 85 -18.34 4.98 -0.16
C GLU A 85 -18.62 5.20 1.34
N TYR A 86 -17.94 6.14 1.99
CA TYR A 86 -18.18 6.46 3.40
C TYR A 86 -19.59 6.98 3.63
N LYS A 87 -20.05 7.92 2.79
CA LYS A 87 -21.41 8.45 2.87
C LYS A 87 -22.46 7.34 2.69
N GLU A 88 -22.27 6.47 1.68
CA GLU A 88 -23.14 5.32 1.44
C GLU A 88 -23.17 4.35 2.62
N MET A 89 -22.02 4.10 3.27
CA MET A 89 -21.94 3.28 4.48
C MET A 89 -22.72 3.87 5.66
N ILE A 90 -22.64 5.19 5.87
CA ILE A 90 -23.40 5.88 6.93
C ILE A 90 -24.91 5.82 6.65
N GLU A 91 -25.33 6.05 5.40
CA GLU A 91 -26.73 5.96 4.99
C GLU A 91 -27.28 4.53 5.17
N GLU A 92 -26.50 3.52 4.79
CA GLU A 92 -26.85 2.10 5.01
C GLU A 92 -27.01 1.80 6.50
N ARG A 93 -26.04 2.22 7.33
CA ARG A 93 -26.10 2.03 8.79
C ARG A 93 -27.35 2.64 9.40
N VAL A 94 -27.65 3.91 9.08
CA VAL A 94 -28.84 4.62 9.61
C VAL A 94 -30.13 3.92 9.18
N ARG A 95 -30.19 3.43 7.93
CA ARG A 95 -31.34 2.69 7.44
C ARG A 95 -31.54 1.37 8.18
N LEU A 96 -30.48 0.60 8.41
CA LEU A 96 -30.55 -0.67 9.14
C LEU A 96 -31.01 -0.46 10.58
N ASP A 97 -30.46 0.56 11.25
CA ASP A 97 -30.82 0.92 12.62
C ASP A 97 -32.30 1.32 12.74
N ALA A 98 -32.78 2.19 11.83
CA ALA A 98 -34.17 2.64 11.82
C ALA A 98 -35.17 1.51 11.54
N LEU A 99 -34.80 0.55 10.70
CA LEU A 99 -35.64 -0.60 10.37
C LEU A 99 -35.52 -1.75 11.39
N GLY A 100 -34.48 -1.76 12.23
CA GLY A 100 -34.19 -2.85 13.16
C GLY A 100 -33.90 -4.19 12.46
N VAL A 101 -33.36 -4.15 11.23
CA VAL A 101 -33.13 -5.34 10.39
C VAL A 101 -31.64 -5.59 10.16
N ASN A 102 -31.30 -6.87 9.99
CA ASN A 102 -29.93 -7.34 9.72
C ASN A 102 -28.87 -6.85 10.73
N PRO A 103 -28.95 -7.26 12.01
CA PRO A 103 -28.01 -6.84 13.05
C PRO A 103 -26.55 -7.22 12.77
N GLU A 104 -26.32 -8.31 12.05
CA GLU A 104 -24.99 -8.75 11.64
C GLU A 104 -24.34 -7.74 10.69
N ARG A 105 -25.07 -7.32 9.65
CA ARG A 105 -24.58 -6.29 8.72
C ARG A 105 -24.33 -4.97 9.42
N GLN A 106 -25.21 -4.58 10.33
CA GLN A 106 -25.04 -3.36 11.12
C GLN A 106 -23.75 -3.40 11.95
N ARG A 107 -23.47 -4.52 12.64
CA ARG A 107 -22.22 -4.71 13.38
C ARG A 107 -20.98 -4.59 12.50
N VAL A 108 -20.98 -5.19 11.31
CA VAL A 108 -19.86 -5.09 10.35
C VAL A 108 -19.64 -3.64 9.90
N LEU A 109 -20.72 -2.89 9.65
CA LEU A 109 -20.62 -1.47 9.30
C LEU A 109 -20.08 -0.65 10.46
N ASP A 110 -20.57 -0.88 11.68
CA ASP A 110 -20.11 -0.18 12.88
C ASP A 110 -18.62 -0.40 13.13
N ASP A 111 -18.13 -1.65 13.06
CA ASP A 111 -16.71 -1.97 13.22
C ASP A 111 -15.84 -1.27 12.16
N ARG A 112 -16.31 -1.24 10.90
CA ARG A 112 -15.59 -0.57 9.80
C ARG A 112 -15.60 0.94 9.95
N ILE A 113 -16.73 1.55 10.31
CA ILE A 113 -16.84 2.99 10.54
C ILE A 113 -15.95 3.39 11.72
N ALA A 114 -16.00 2.65 12.82
CA ALA A 114 -15.14 2.88 13.98
C ALA A 114 -13.67 2.87 13.57
N LYS A 115 -13.22 1.88 12.79
CA LYS A 115 -11.85 1.83 12.28
C LYS A 115 -11.51 3.03 11.39
N ILE A 116 -12.38 3.41 10.45
CA ILE A 116 -12.18 4.57 9.59
C ILE A 116 -12.01 5.83 10.43
N GLU A 117 -12.86 6.06 11.43
CA GLU A 117 -12.75 7.21 12.33
C GLU A 117 -11.47 7.18 13.17
N THR A 118 -11.01 6.01 13.63
CA THR A 118 -9.71 5.92 14.35
C THR A 118 -8.51 6.30 13.48
N LEU A 119 -8.60 6.11 12.16
CA LEU A 119 -7.54 6.42 11.21
C LEU A 119 -7.75 7.76 10.51
N ARG A 120 -8.85 8.44 10.80
CA ARG A 120 -9.19 9.73 10.20
C ARG A 120 -8.34 10.81 10.85
N GLU A 121 -7.70 11.60 10.00
CA GLU A 121 -6.79 12.66 10.44
C GLU A 121 -7.35 14.02 10.03
N ALA A 122 -7.12 15.03 10.88
CA ALA A 122 -7.48 16.40 10.53
C ALA A 122 -6.72 16.91 9.31
N ASN A 123 -5.44 16.53 9.16
CA ASN A 123 -4.58 16.92 8.05
C ASN A 123 -3.79 15.70 7.50
N PRO A 124 -4.39 14.90 6.61
CA PRO A 124 -3.75 13.69 6.06
C PRO A 124 -2.39 13.92 5.40
N MET A 125 -2.16 15.11 4.83
CA MET A 125 -0.87 15.48 4.23
C MET A 125 0.28 15.50 5.24
N LEU A 126 -0.01 15.77 6.52
CA LEU A 126 0.98 15.87 7.59
C LEU A 126 0.87 14.72 8.62
N GLY A 127 0.03 13.73 8.33
CA GLY A 127 -0.35 12.67 9.27
C GLY A 127 0.56 11.45 9.29
N HIS A 128 -0.03 10.31 9.61
CA HIS A 128 0.61 9.01 9.76
C HIS A 128 0.76 8.32 8.40
N ARG A 129 1.85 8.68 7.72
CA ARG A 129 2.10 8.33 6.33
C ARG A 129 3.61 8.22 6.08
N GLY A 130 4.02 7.72 4.91
CA GLY A 130 5.42 7.56 4.53
C GLY A 130 6.26 6.79 5.56
N CYS A 131 7.50 7.25 5.83
CA CYS A 131 8.41 6.56 6.76
C CYS A 131 7.81 6.31 8.15
N ARG A 132 6.94 7.20 8.65
CA ARG A 132 6.26 7.06 9.94
C ARG A 132 5.39 5.82 9.99
N LEU A 133 4.73 5.52 8.86
CA LEU A 133 3.92 4.32 8.69
C LEU A 133 4.82 3.08 8.66
N GLY A 134 5.93 3.14 7.90
CA GLY A 134 6.94 2.09 7.84
C GLY A 134 7.56 1.75 9.19
N ILE A 135 7.77 2.74 10.06
CA ILE A 135 8.29 2.53 11.42
C ILE A 135 7.27 1.82 12.31
N THR A 136 5.99 2.21 12.26
CA THR A 136 4.94 1.61 13.10
C THR A 136 4.46 0.25 12.60
N PHE A 137 4.55 0.01 11.29
CA PHE A 137 4.14 -1.23 10.63
C PHE A 137 5.27 -1.73 9.70
N PRO A 138 6.39 -2.16 10.28
CA PRO A 138 7.59 -2.55 9.52
C PRO A 138 7.35 -3.72 8.56
N GLU A 139 6.33 -4.55 8.83
CA GLU A 139 5.95 -5.64 7.94
C GLU A 139 5.54 -5.16 6.54
N ILE A 140 5.01 -3.94 6.40
CA ILE A 140 4.62 -3.37 5.10
C ILE A 140 5.86 -3.10 4.25
N TYR A 141 6.82 -2.35 4.80
CA TYR A 141 8.06 -2.01 4.09
C TYR A 141 8.93 -3.25 3.90
N GLY A 142 9.00 -4.13 4.90
CA GLY A 142 9.70 -5.41 4.79
C GLY A 142 9.19 -6.27 3.64
N MET A 143 7.87 -6.32 3.44
CA MET A 143 7.28 -6.99 2.27
C MET A 143 7.64 -6.28 0.97
N GLN A 144 7.50 -4.95 0.87
CA GLN A 144 7.84 -4.21 -0.34
C GLN A 144 9.30 -4.41 -0.75
N VAL A 145 10.23 -4.26 0.19
CA VAL A 145 11.67 -4.47 -0.07
C VAL A 145 11.94 -5.92 -0.51
N ARG A 146 11.35 -6.90 0.17
CA ARG A 146 11.47 -8.32 -0.22
C ARG A 146 11.05 -8.55 -1.66
N VAL A 147 9.85 -8.09 -2.06
CA VAL A 147 9.34 -8.35 -3.41
C VAL A 147 10.08 -7.58 -4.49
N ILE A 148 10.57 -6.37 -4.19
CA ILE A 148 11.46 -5.60 -5.07
C ILE A 148 12.72 -6.41 -5.36
N MET A 149 13.38 -6.90 -4.31
CA MET A 149 14.63 -7.66 -4.46
C MET A 149 14.42 -9.02 -5.12
N GLU A 150 13.35 -9.74 -4.76
CA GLU A 150 12.99 -11.01 -5.40
C GLU A 150 12.70 -10.82 -6.90
N ALA A 151 11.98 -9.76 -7.28
CA ALA A 151 11.73 -9.44 -8.67
C ALA A 151 13.01 -9.08 -9.43
N ALA A 152 13.90 -8.29 -8.81
CA ALA A 152 15.20 -7.94 -9.39
C ALA A 152 16.06 -9.21 -9.62
N CYS A 153 16.17 -10.10 -8.63
CA CYS A 153 16.87 -11.37 -8.76
C CYS A 153 16.25 -12.28 -9.83
N ALA A 154 14.91 -12.32 -9.93
CA ALA A 154 14.21 -13.12 -10.94
C ALA A 154 14.51 -12.64 -12.36
N VAL A 155 14.58 -11.33 -12.59
CA VAL A 155 14.94 -10.75 -13.90
C VAL A 155 16.44 -10.93 -14.19
N ALA A 156 17.29 -10.73 -13.19
CA ALA A 156 18.74 -10.91 -13.33
C ALA A 156 19.12 -12.37 -13.65
N SER A 157 18.47 -13.36 -13.03
CA SER A 157 18.71 -14.78 -13.33
C SER A 157 18.32 -15.19 -14.75
N GLN A 158 17.52 -14.38 -15.44
CA GLN A 158 17.15 -14.55 -16.85
C GLN A 158 18.03 -13.72 -17.81
N GLY A 159 19.12 -13.13 -17.30
CA GLY A 159 20.08 -12.34 -18.09
C GLY A 159 19.74 -10.85 -18.24
N GLY A 160 18.69 -10.36 -17.58
CA GLY A 160 18.37 -8.93 -17.55
C GLY A 160 19.32 -8.14 -16.65
N ARG A 161 19.59 -6.88 -16.99
CA ARG A 161 20.33 -5.92 -16.18
C ARG A 161 19.35 -5.09 -15.36
N VAL A 162 19.47 -5.15 -14.05
CA VAL A 162 18.53 -4.50 -13.13
C VAL A 162 19.30 -3.65 -12.14
N GLU A 163 18.88 -2.40 -11.98
CA GLU A 163 19.44 -1.43 -11.04
C GLU A 163 18.30 -0.88 -10.14
N PRO A 164 17.86 -1.64 -9.12
CA PRO A 164 16.79 -1.21 -8.24
C PRO A 164 17.31 -0.22 -7.20
N GLU A 165 16.64 0.92 -7.07
CA GLU A 165 16.90 1.90 -6.02
C GLU A 165 15.67 1.99 -5.11
N ILE A 166 15.86 1.87 -3.80
CA ILE A 166 14.76 1.92 -2.82
C ILE A 166 14.74 3.30 -2.16
N MET A 167 13.62 4.00 -2.30
CA MET A 167 13.42 5.34 -1.76
C MET A 167 12.38 5.32 -0.63
N ILE A 168 12.81 5.81 0.54
CA ILE A 168 11.96 5.97 1.72
C ILE A 168 11.29 7.36 1.67
N PRO A 169 9.95 7.46 1.65
CA PRO A 169 9.25 8.74 1.60
C PRO A 169 9.21 9.48 2.95
N LEU A 170 9.15 10.81 2.90
CA LEU A 170 8.84 11.71 4.03
C LEU A 170 9.75 11.57 5.25
N THR A 171 11.04 11.32 5.06
CA THR A 171 12.01 11.38 6.16
C THR A 171 12.28 12.84 6.53
N GLY A 172 12.21 13.17 7.82
CA GLY A 172 12.54 14.49 8.34
C GLY A 172 13.87 14.53 9.08
N THR A 173 14.35 13.37 9.54
CA THR A 173 15.56 13.22 10.34
C THR A 173 16.41 12.04 9.88
N VAL A 174 17.71 12.09 10.18
CA VAL A 174 18.63 10.96 9.96
C VAL A 174 18.21 9.74 10.81
N GLY A 175 17.62 9.97 11.99
CA GLY A 175 17.13 8.91 12.86
C GLY A 175 16.00 8.10 12.20
N GLU A 176 15.01 8.78 11.61
CA GLU A 176 13.93 8.13 10.87
C GLU A 176 14.48 7.33 9.68
N MET A 177 15.39 7.91 8.89
CA MET A 177 16.00 7.23 7.75
C MET A 177 16.82 5.98 8.13
N ARG A 178 17.42 5.96 9.33
CA ARG A 178 18.18 4.80 9.82
C ARG A 178 17.29 3.72 10.42
N LEU A 179 16.15 4.11 10.97
CA LEU A 179 15.22 3.21 11.65
C LEU A 179 14.28 2.52 10.66
N THR A 180 13.95 3.21 9.57
CA THR A 180 13.06 2.74 8.50
C THR A 180 13.79 1.83 7.54
#